data_AF-A0A7Y5KHB0-F1
#
_entry.id   AF-A0A7Y5KHB0-F1
#
_cell.length_a   1.000
_cell.length_b   1.000
_cell.length_c   1.000
_cell.angle_alpha   90.00
_cell.angle_beta   90.00
_cell.angle_gamma   90.00
#
_symmetry.space_group_name_H-M   'P 1'
#
loop_
_entity.id
_entity.type
_entity.pdbx_description
1 polymer ?
#
loop_
_entity_poly.entity_id
_entity_poly.type
_entity_poly.pdbx_seq_one_letter_code
_entity_poly.pdbx_strand_id
1 'polypeptide(L)'
;EVRRHDAKKRWRRRGWATVERRLLEVVDTRLFEKPADWRAFIPEELEIFITRDLAEAIDIKISLAQKLAYCLRAAGMIKLIGKRGRANLYKLSDA
;
A
#
# COMPACT_ATOMS: atom_id res chain seq x y z
N GLU A 1 18.99 14.67 2.23
CA GLU A 1 19.75 13.64 2.99
C GLU A 1 21.21 14.05 3.03
N VAL A 2 21.85 14.02 4.21
CA VAL A 2 23.30 14.32 4.32
C VAL A 2 24.07 13.02 4.49
N ARG A 3 25.01 12.76 3.58
CA ARG A 3 25.85 11.55 3.60
C ARG A 3 27.31 11.94 3.83
N ARG A 4 28.01 11.18 4.67
CA ARG A 4 29.44 11.31 4.92
C ARG A 4 30.14 10.02 4.55
N HIS A 5 31.30 10.15 3.93
CA HIS A 5 32.19 9.03 3.68
C HIS A 5 33.03 8.74 4.93
N ASP A 6 32.97 7.51 5.42
CA ASP A 6 33.80 6.96 6.48
C ASP A 6 34.41 5.65 5.98
N ALA A 7 35.68 5.71 5.58
CA ALA A 7 36.43 4.58 5.02
C ALA A 7 36.56 3.39 5.99
N LYS A 8 36.32 3.59 7.30
CA LYS A 8 36.46 2.57 8.34
C LYS A 8 35.15 1.87 8.68
N LYS A 9 34.00 2.34 8.16
CA LYS A 9 32.67 1.80 8.49
C LYS A 9 31.87 1.42 7.24
N ARG A 10 30.91 0.52 7.42
CA ARG A 10 29.86 0.18 6.41
C ARG A 10 30.42 -0.32 5.06
N TRP A 11 31.20 -1.41 5.07
CA TRP A 11 31.73 -2.11 3.89
C TRP A 11 30.70 -2.31 2.76
N ARG A 12 29.49 -2.78 3.11
CA ARG A 12 28.40 -3.01 2.13
C ARG A 12 27.93 -1.74 1.41
N ARG A 13 28.24 -0.55 1.93
CA ARG A 13 27.89 0.75 1.33
C ARG A 13 29.13 1.55 0.90
N ARG A 14 30.30 0.89 0.77
CA ARG A 14 31.57 1.48 0.33
C ARG A 14 31.91 2.78 1.09
N GLY A 15 31.80 2.74 2.41
CA GLY A 15 32.12 3.88 3.27
C GLY A 15 31.04 4.96 3.38
N TRP A 16 29.98 4.96 2.55
CA TRP A 16 28.96 6.00 2.62
C TRP A 16 27.92 5.74 3.71
N ALA A 17 27.88 6.64 4.69
CA ALA A 17 26.90 6.65 5.77
C ALA A 17 25.96 7.85 5.65
N THR A 18 24.65 7.59 5.66
CA THR A 18 23.66 8.64 5.94
C THR A 18 23.83 9.07 7.39
N VAL A 19 24.13 10.34 7.60
CA VAL A 19 24.35 10.93 8.94
C VAL A 19 23.08 11.63 9.40
N GLU A 20 22.30 12.16 8.48
CA GLU A 20 21.10 12.93 8.80
C GLU A 20 20.02 12.81 7.72
N ARG A 21 18.77 12.74 8.16
CA ARG A 21 17.56 12.93 7.34
C ARG A 21 16.80 14.13 7.91
N ARG A 22 16.53 15.13 7.07
CA ARG A 22 15.68 16.28 7.41
C ARG A 22 14.37 16.16 6.66
N LEU A 23 13.26 16.44 7.34
CA LEU A 23 11.97 16.66 6.69
C LEU A 23 12.08 18.02 5.98
N LEU A 24 12.06 18.01 4.66
CA LEU A 24 12.16 19.24 3.87
C LEU A 24 10.78 19.88 3.68
N GLU A 25 9.78 19.05 3.43
CA GLU A 25 8.42 19.48 3.12
C GLU A 25 7.43 18.32 3.38
N VAL A 26 6.20 18.67 3.72
CA VAL A 26 5.05 17.75 3.73
C VAL A 26 4.21 18.09 2.50
N VAL A 27 4.22 17.20 1.50
CA VAL A 27 3.54 17.42 0.21
C VAL A 27 2.06 17.07 0.21
N ASP A 28 1.63 16.23 1.15
CA ASP A 28 0.23 15.81 1.29
C ASP A 28 -0.03 15.33 2.73
N THR A 29 -1.27 15.48 3.19
CA THR A 29 -1.76 14.95 4.47
C THR A 29 -3.11 14.28 4.26
N ARG A 30 -3.25 13.04 4.72
CA ARG A 30 -4.51 12.28 4.72
C ARG A 30 -4.84 11.84 6.13
N LEU A 31 -6.09 12.06 6.53
CA LEU A 31 -6.64 11.61 7.80
C LEU A 31 -7.58 10.42 7.55
N PHE A 32 -7.43 9.36 8.35
CA PHE A 32 -8.31 8.19 8.37
C PHE A 32 -8.74 7.96 9.82
N GLU A 33 -9.99 8.29 10.16
CA GLU A 33 -10.54 8.20 11.53
C GLU A 33 -11.29 6.90 11.76
N LYS A 34 -11.88 6.34 10.70
CA LYS A 34 -12.68 5.11 10.76
C LYS A 34 -12.30 4.15 9.63
N PRO A 35 -12.57 2.84 9.81
CA PRO A 35 -12.37 1.84 8.75
C PRO A 35 -13.01 2.23 7.40
N ALA A 36 -14.18 2.89 7.42
CA ALA A 36 -14.88 3.37 6.23
C ALA A 36 -14.03 4.30 5.35
N ASP A 37 -13.10 5.06 5.92
CA ASP A 37 -12.26 5.99 5.17
C ASP A 37 -11.26 5.25 4.27
N TRP A 38 -10.99 3.97 4.55
CA TRP A 38 -10.10 3.14 3.73
C TRP A 38 -10.73 2.76 2.39
N ARG A 39 -12.04 3.00 2.19
CA ARG A 39 -12.66 2.92 0.87
C ARG A 39 -12.01 3.87 -0.13
N ALA A 40 -11.42 4.97 0.31
CA ALA A 40 -10.70 5.91 -0.56
C ALA A 40 -9.52 5.25 -1.33
N PHE A 41 -9.05 4.07 -0.90
CA PHE A 41 -8.04 3.31 -1.62
C PHE A 41 -8.59 2.44 -2.76
N ILE A 42 -9.91 2.30 -2.88
CA ILE A 42 -10.56 1.47 -3.89
C ILE A 42 -11.24 2.40 -4.90
N PRO A 43 -10.83 2.38 -6.17
CA PRO A 43 -11.53 3.12 -7.22
C PRO A 43 -13.00 2.70 -7.34
N GLU A 44 -13.88 3.66 -7.61
CA GLU A 44 -15.35 3.45 -7.62
C GLU A 44 -15.79 2.44 -8.69
N GLU A 45 -15.03 2.33 -9.78
CA GLU A 45 -15.26 1.37 -10.86
C GLU A 45 -15.05 -0.10 -10.46
N LEU A 46 -14.41 -0.37 -9.32
CA LEU A 46 -14.14 -1.72 -8.83
C LEU A 46 -15.23 -2.20 -7.86
N GLU A 47 -16.45 -2.42 -8.36
CA GLU A 47 -17.53 -3.03 -7.55
C GLU A 47 -17.21 -4.49 -7.18
N ILE A 48 -16.78 -5.28 -8.16
CA ILE A 48 -16.37 -6.69 -8.02
C ILE A 48 -15.00 -6.87 -8.68
N PHE A 49 -14.01 -7.32 -7.92
CA PHE A 49 -12.62 -7.32 -8.39
C PHE A 49 -11.77 -8.44 -7.79
N ILE A 50 -10.69 -8.79 -8.48
CA ILE A 50 -9.57 -9.54 -7.89
C ILE A 50 -8.42 -8.59 -7.56
N THR A 51 -7.44 -9.05 -6.77
CA THR A 51 -6.28 -8.21 -6.37
C THR A 51 -5.42 -7.73 -7.54
N ARG A 52 -5.52 -8.35 -8.73
CA ARG A 52 -4.89 -7.88 -9.96
C ARG A 52 -5.56 -6.60 -10.47
N ASP A 53 -6.89 -6.59 -10.56
CA ASP A 53 -7.64 -5.42 -11.01
C ASP A 53 -7.37 -4.23 -10.09
N LEU A 54 -7.33 -4.47 -8.76
CA LEU A 54 -6.93 -3.44 -7.78
C LEU A 54 -5.50 -2.94 -8.00
N ALA A 55 -4.55 -3.85 -8.25
CA ALA A 55 -3.15 -3.49 -8.48
C ALA A 55 -2.98 -2.58 -9.70
N GLU A 56 -3.70 -2.88 -10.77
CA GLU A 56 -3.69 -2.11 -12.01
C GLU A 56 -4.36 -0.74 -11.82
N ALA A 57 -5.50 -0.68 -11.13
CA ALA A 57 -6.27 0.55 -11.00
C ALA A 57 -5.61 1.64 -10.13
N ILE A 58 -4.81 1.26 -9.11
CA ILE A 58 -4.08 2.21 -8.25
C ILE A 58 -2.56 2.20 -8.48
N ASP A 59 -2.10 1.60 -9.58
CA ASP A 59 -0.70 1.51 -10.01
C ASP A 59 0.27 1.02 -8.92
N ILE A 60 -0.02 -0.16 -8.34
CA ILE A 60 0.83 -0.80 -7.35
C ILE A 60 1.20 -2.23 -7.72
N LYS A 61 2.25 -2.74 -7.08
CA LYS A 61 2.63 -4.15 -7.22
C LYS A 61 1.51 -5.06 -6.68
N ILE A 62 1.26 -6.17 -7.38
CA ILE A 62 0.27 -7.19 -6.99
C ILE A 62 0.47 -7.68 -5.55
N SER A 63 1.72 -7.84 -5.10
CA SER A 63 2.02 -8.26 -3.72
C SER A 63 1.59 -7.23 -2.67
N LEU A 64 1.58 -5.94 -3.01
CA LEU A 64 1.05 -4.89 -2.16
C LEU A 64 -0.48 -4.85 -2.22
N ALA A 65 -1.07 -5.01 -3.40
CA ALA A 65 -2.53 -5.10 -3.56
C ALA A 65 -3.14 -6.28 -2.78
N GLN A 66 -2.44 -7.41 -2.70
CA GLN A 66 -2.85 -8.56 -1.88
C GLN A 66 -2.87 -8.23 -0.37
N LYS A 67 -1.86 -7.51 0.12
CA LYS A 67 -1.82 -7.06 1.52
C LYS A 67 -2.90 -6.03 1.79
N LEU A 68 -3.12 -5.11 0.85
CA LEU A 68 -4.19 -4.12 0.92
C LEU A 68 -5.57 -4.80 0.98
N ALA A 69 -5.84 -5.75 0.10
CA ALA A 69 -7.09 -6.52 0.12
C ALA A 69 -7.28 -7.32 1.42
N TYR A 70 -6.19 -7.87 1.99
CA TYR A 70 -6.25 -8.49 3.32
C TYR A 70 -6.67 -7.49 4.40
N CYS A 71 -6.04 -6.31 4.45
CA CYS A 71 -6.37 -5.26 5.42
C CYS A 71 -7.80 -4.73 5.24
N LEU A 72 -8.21 -4.44 4.01
CA LEU A 72 -9.57 -3.98 3.68
C LEU A 72 -10.63 -5.01 4.08
N ARG A 73 -10.34 -6.31 3.87
CA ARG A 73 -11.23 -7.38 4.31
C ARG A 73 -11.31 -7.46 5.83
N ALA A 74 -10.17 -7.38 6.52
CA ALA A 74 -10.12 -7.40 7.98
C ALA A 74 -10.85 -6.19 8.60
N ALA A 75 -10.79 -5.04 7.94
CA ALA A 75 -11.50 -3.82 8.30
C ALA A 75 -12.99 -3.81 7.88
N GLY A 76 -13.48 -4.87 7.23
CA GLY A 76 -14.89 -4.99 6.82
C GLY A 76 -15.29 -4.17 5.59
N MET A 77 -14.32 -3.57 4.89
CA MET A 77 -14.56 -2.72 3.71
C MET A 77 -14.86 -3.52 2.45
N ILE A 78 -14.31 -4.73 2.36
CA ILE A 78 -14.58 -5.65 1.27
C ILE A 78 -14.89 -7.05 1.80
N LYS A 79 -15.69 -7.80 1.06
CA LYS A 79 -16.08 -9.17 1.36
C LYS A 79 -15.52 -10.11 0.30
N LEU A 80 -15.08 -11.29 0.74
CA LEU A 80 -14.75 -12.38 -0.17
C LEU A 80 -16.06 -13.01 -0.65
N ILE A 81 -16.33 -12.94 -1.95
CA ILE A 81 -17.57 -13.45 -2.55
C ILE A 81 -17.36 -14.70 -3.39
N GLY A 82 -16.11 -15.14 -3.57
CA GLY A 82 -15.79 -16.36 -4.30
C GLY A 82 -14.39 -16.35 -4.89
N LYS A 83 -14.25 -16.96 -6.07
CA LYS A 83 -12.99 -17.02 -6.81
C LYS A 83 -13.21 -16.82 -8.31
N ARG A 84 -12.26 -16.17 -8.97
CA ARG A 84 -12.12 -16.14 -10.44
C ARG A 84 -10.85 -16.91 -10.79
N GLY A 85 -11.03 -18.16 -11.22
CA GLY A 85 -9.94 -19.13 -11.33
C GLY A 85 -9.27 -19.37 -9.97
N ARG A 86 -7.96 -19.09 -9.87
CA ARG A 86 -7.20 -19.23 -8.61
C ARG A 86 -7.23 -17.99 -7.72
N ALA A 87 -7.74 -16.86 -8.23
CA ALA A 87 -7.76 -15.60 -7.51
C ALA A 87 -9.02 -15.46 -6.66
N ASN A 88 -8.87 -14.91 -5.46
CA ASN A 88 -10.00 -14.52 -4.61
C ASN A 88 -10.76 -13.35 -5.26
N LEU A 89 -12.08 -13.47 -5.30
CA LEU A 89 -12.98 -12.45 -5.83
C LEU A 89 -13.61 -11.68 -4.68
N TYR A 90 -13.49 -10.36 -4.71
CA TYR A 90 -13.95 -9.46 -3.67
C TYR A 90 -15.08 -8.58 -4.17
N LYS A 91 -15.94 -8.14 -3.26
CA LYS A 91 -16.95 -7.09 -3.48
C LYS A 91 -16.80 -6.03 -2.40
N LEU A 92 -17.07 -4.77 -2.72
CA LEU A 92 -17.31 -3.74 -1.71
C LEU A 92 -18.38 -4.19 -0.71
N SER A 93 -18.16 -3.90 0.57
CA SER A 93 -19.16 -4.11 1.63
C SER A 93 -20.14 -2.95 1.64
N ASP A 94 -21.43 -3.19 1.92
CA ASP A 94 -22.47 -2.16 2.01
C ASP A 94 -22.42 -1.30 3.31
N ALA A 95 -21.38 -1.50 4.14
CA ALA A 95 -21.27 -0.95 5.50
C ALA A 95 -21.12 0.58 5.60
#